data_AF-A0A5E4IV54-F1
#
_entry.id   AF-A0A5E4IV54-F1
#
_cell.length_a   1.000
_cell.length_b   1.000
_cell.length_c   1.000
_cell.angle_alpha   90.00
_cell.angle_beta   90.00
_cell.angle_gamma   90.00
#
_symmetry.space_group_name_H-M   'P 1'
#
loop_
_entity.id
_entity.type
_entity.pdbx_description
1 polymer ?
#
loop_
_entity_poly.entity_id
_entity_poly.type
_entity_poly.pdbx_seq_one_letter_code
_entity_poly.pdbx_strand_id
1 'polypeptide(L)'
;MIYDRDKVKADGIKQKGCGLPVSGILKEEGALPIMRNTCVLGGLCKVVGIKWAVLEDVLRKHIPSRLEQNLHVARRGYDSAVEFIQVEKLEL
;
A
#
# COMPACT_ATOMS: atom_id res chain seq x y z
N MET A 1 -10.70 -1.23 7.07
CA MET A 1 -9.55 -2.07 7.51
C MET A 1 -8.69 -2.45 6.31
N ILE A 2 -7.36 -2.47 6.42
CA ILE A 2 -6.45 -3.00 5.38
C ILE A 2 -5.80 -4.27 5.92
N TYR A 3 -5.71 -5.33 5.12
CA TYR A 3 -5.14 -6.61 5.54
C TYR A 3 -4.47 -7.36 4.39
N ASP A 4 -3.57 -8.29 4.70
CA ASP A 4 -2.98 -9.22 3.74
C ASP A 4 -3.96 -10.35 3.42
N ARG A 5 -4.59 -10.31 2.24
CA ARG A 5 -5.60 -11.30 1.83
C ARG A 5 -5.02 -12.68 1.57
N ASP A 6 -3.70 -12.78 1.39
CA ASP A 6 -3.03 -14.07 1.21
C ASP A 6 -2.85 -14.82 2.55
N LYS A 7 -3.12 -14.13 3.67
CA LYS A 7 -2.95 -14.65 5.03
C LYS A 7 -4.21 -14.58 5.88
N VAL A 8 -5.10 -13.62 5.62
CA VAL A 8 -6.32 -13.38 6.41
C VAL A 8 -7.54 -13.68 5.56
N LYS A 9 -8.38 -14.61 6.05
CA LYS A 9 -9.75 -14.78 5.56
C LYS A 9 -10.64 -13.78 6.29
N ALA A 10 -11.33 -12.92 5.54
CA ALA A 10 -12.20 -11.88 6.11
C ALA A 10 -13.64 -12.36 6.33
N ASP A 11 -13.88 -13.67 6.29
CA ASP A 11 -15.20 -14.27 6.51
C ASP A 11 -15.72 -13.88 7.90
N GLY A 12 -16.93 -13.35 7.96
CA GLY A 12 -17.55 -12.88 9.22
C GLY A 12 -17.13 -11.48 9.69
N ILE A 13 -16.22 -10.80 8.99
CA ILE A 13 -15.88 -9.40 9.30
C ILE A 13 -16.92 -8.48 8.67
N LYS A 14 -17.71 -7.80 9.52
CA LYS A 14 -18.77 -6.87 9.07
C LYS A 14 -18.24 -5.50 8.61
N GLN A 15 -17.00 -5.16 8.95
CA GLN A 15 -16.40 -3.87 8.61
C GLN A 15 -15.86 -3.87 7.16
N LYS A 16 -16.04 -2.75 6.46
CA LYS A 16 -15.50 -2.57 5.11
C LYS A 16 -13.98 -2.70 5.14
N GLY A 17 -13.46 -3.62 4.33
CA GLY A 17 -12.05 -3.99 4.28
C GLY A 17 -11.46 -3.92 2.88
N CYS A 18 -10.17 -3.58 2.78
CA CYS A 18 -9.38 -3.65 1.56
C CYS A 18 -8.32 -4.74 1.75
N GLY A 19 -8.55 -5.90 1.15
CA GLY A 19 -7.59 -7.00 1.15
C GLY A 19 -6.55 -6.80 0.06
N LEU A 20 -5.28 -6.68 0.44
CA LEU A 20 -4.15 -6.55 -0.47
C LEU A 20 -3.39 -7.89 -0.60
N PRO A 21 -2.92 -8.29 -1.79
CA PRO A 21 -2.10 -9.49 -1.96
C PRO A 21 -0.65 -9.24 -1.55
N VAL A 22 -0.41 -8.86 -0.28
CA VAL A 22 0.91 -8.38 0.18
C VAL A 22 1.95 -9.49 0.07
N SER A 23 1.64 -10.69 0.55
CA SER A 23 2.60 -11.80 0.50
C SER A 23 2.90 -12.24 -0.93
N GLY A 24 1.90 -12.21 -1.82
CA GLY A 24 2.05 -12.50 -3.25
C GLY A 24 2.95 -11.47 -3.94
N ILE A 25 2.67 -10.17 -3.75
CA ILE A 25 3.51 -9.08 -4.29
C ILE A 25 4.95 -9.23 -3.84
N LEU A 26 5.21 -9.42 -2.54
CA LEU A 26 6.58 -9.55 -2.06
C LEU A 26 7.32 -10.74 -2.68
N LYS A 27 6.62 -11.86 -2.89
CA LYS A 27 7.20 -13.04 -3.52
C LYS A 27 7.52 -12.80 -4.98
N GLU A 28 6.59 -12.21 -5.73
CA GLU A 28 6.75 -11.90 -7.17
C GLU A 28 7.89 -10.91 -7.43
N GLU A 29 8.03 -9.90 -6.55
CA GLU A 29 9.05 -8.84 -6.68
C GLU A 29 10.41 -9.22 -6.05
N GLY A 30 10.55 -10.44 -5.51
CA GLY A 30 11.76 -10.85 -4.78
C GLY A 30 12.10 -9.90 -3.61
N ALA A 31 11.08 -9.32 -2.99
CA ALA A 31 11.21 -8.23 -2.04
C ALA A 31 11.47 -8.71 -0.61
N LEU A 32 12.16 -7.88 0.17
CA LEU A 32 12.47 -8.18 1.56
C LEU A 32 11.21 -8.15 2.43
N PRO A 33 11.12 -8.99 3.47
CA PRO A 33 9.96 -9.00 4.38
C PRO A 33 9.63 -7.63 4.98
N ILE A 34 10.61 -6.76 5.19
CA ILE A 34 10.40 -5.39 5.71
C ILE A 34 9.59 -4.51 4.75
N MET A 35 9.58 -4.82 3.45
CA MET A 35 8.82 -4.08 2.43
C MET A 35 7.32 -4.40 2.45
N ARG A 36 6.83 -5.27 3.35
CA ARG A 36 5.39 -5.39 3.63
C ARG A 36 4.79 -4.03 3.98
N ASN A 37 5.50 -3.25 4.79
CA ASN A 37 5.06 -1.90 5.18
C ASN A 37 4.94 -0.99 3.96
N THR A 38 5.91 -1.06 3.04
CA THR A 38 5.90 -0.31 1.78
C THR A 38 4.69 -0.66 0.91
N CYS A 39 4.37 -1.96 0.78
CA CYS A 39 3.18 -2.42 0.07
C CYS A 39 1.88 -1.90 0.72
N VAL A 40 1.80 -1.98 2.05
CA VAL A 40 0.62 -1.52 2.81
C VAL A 40 0.49 0.00 2.74
N LEU A 41 1.58 0.76 2.77
CA LEU A 41 1.57 2.22 2.59
C LEU A 41 1.01 2.60 1.22
N GLY A 42 1.43 1.89 0.16
CA GLY A 42 0.83 2.01 -1.18
C GLY A 42 -0.68 1.84 -1.15
N GLY A 43 -1.16 0.73 -0.61
CA GLY A 43 -2.59 0.47 -0.53
C GLY A 43 -3.35 1.46 0.35
N LEU A 44 -2.77 1.88 1.47
CA LEU A 44 -3.35 2.89 2.35
C LEU A 44 -3.56 4.21 1.62
N CYS A 45 -2.53 4.71 0.93
CA CYS A 45 -2.63 5.96 0.17
C CYS A 45 -3.76 5.91 -0.84
N LYS A 46 -3.93 4.80 -1.56
CA LYS A 46 -5.05 4.65 -2.50
C LYS A 46 -6.40 4.59 -1.78
N VAL A 47 -6.51 3.85 -0.68
CA VAL A 47 -7.74 3.74 0.13
C VAL A 47 -8.24 5.11 0.59
N VAL A 48 -7.32 6.01 0.96
CA VAL A 48 -7.63 7.35 1.48
C VAL A 48 -7.53 8.48 0.44
N GLY A 49 -7.37 8.14 -0.85
CA GLY A 49 -7.34 9.13 -1.94
C GLY A 49 -6.08 9.99 -2.02
N ILE A 50 -4.99 9.60 -1.35
CA ILE A 50 -3.68 10.24 -1.53
C ILE A 50 -3.13 9.85 -2.91
N LYS A 51 -2.74 10.85 -3.69
CA LYS A 51 -2.19 10.64 -5.04
C LYS A 51 -0.85 9.92 -5.00
N TRP A 52 -0.61 9.04 -5.98
CA TRP A 52 0.66 8.32 -6.14
C TRP A 52 1.88 9.25 -6.07
N ALA A 53 1.85 10.39 -6.76
CA ALA A 53 2.97 11.35 -6.78
C ALA A 53 3.40 11.80 -5.37
N VAL A 54 2.45 11.99 -4.45
CA VAL A 54 2.75 12.37 -3.06
C VAL A 54 3.46 11.24 -2.33
N LEU A 55 3.00 10.00 -2.51
CA LEU A 55 3.65 8.84 -1.91
C LEU A 55 5.05 8.62 -2.50
N GLU A 56 5.19 8.74 -3.82
CA GLU A 56 6.48 8.61 -4.51
C GLU A 56 7.50 9.61 -3.96
N ASP A 57 7.13 10.89 -3.85
CA ASP A 57 8.00 11.92 -3.30
C ASP A 57 8.44 11.61 -1.85
N VAL A 58 7.50 11.14 -1.01
CA VAL A 58 7.79 10.75 0.38
C VAL A 58 8.76 9.56 0.42
N LEU A 59 8.55 8.53 -0.41
CA LEU A 59 9.43 7.36 -0.48
C LEU A 59 10.83 7.76 -0.96
N ARG A 60 10.95 8.59 -1.99
CA ARG A 60 12.23 9.12 -2.49
C ARG A 60 12.97 9.91 -1.42
N LYS A 61 12.25 10.69 -0.61
CA LYS A 61 12.83 11.53 0.44
C LYS A 61 13.26 10.76 1.69
N HIS A 62 12.49 9.74 2.09
CA HIS A 62 12.64 9.11 3.41
C HIS A 62 13.08 7.63 3.38
N ILE A 63 13.05 6.97 2.21
CA ILE A 63 13.46 5.56 2.06
C ILE A 63 14.47 5.43 0.91
N PRO A 64 15.71 5.92 1.07
CA PRO A 64 16.73 5.89 0.01
C PRO A 64 17.27 4.48 -0.26
N SER A 65 17.20 3.56 0.71
CA SER A 65 17.70 2.19 0.54
C SER A 65 16.76 1.37 -0.31
N ARG A 66 17.30 0.72 -1.36
CA ARG A 66 16.54 -0.09 -2.33
C ARG A 66 15.31 0.66 -2.86
N LEU A 67 15.48 1.96 -3.14
CA LEU A 67 14.39 2.88 -3.49
C LEU A 67 13.52 2.33 -4.62
N GLU A 68 14.10 1.91 -5.73
CA GLU A 68 13.34 1.42 -6.89
C GLU A 68 12.51 0.18 -6.55
N GLN A 69 13.05 -0.76 -5.76
CA GLN A 69 12.29 -1.93 -5.30
C GLN A 69 11.15 -1.53 -4.36
N ASN A 70 11.39 -0.55 -3.47
CA ASN A 70 10.33 0.00 -2.63
C ASN A 70 9.24 0.72 -3.45
N LEU A 71 9.61 1.47 -4.49
CA LEU A 71 8.65 2.13 -5.38
C LEU A 71 7.80 1.10 -6.13
N HIS A 72 8.40 0.04 -6.67
CA HIS A 72 7.64 -1.03 -7.32
C HIS A 72 6.68 -1.74 -6.35
N VAL A 73 7.14 -2.10 -5.16
CA VAL A 73 6.31 -2.75 -4.14
C VAL A 73 5.18 -1.83 -3.66
N ALA A 74 5.46 -0.55 -3.41
CA ALA A 74 4.45 0.44 -3.05
C ALA A 74 3.43 0.61 -4.18
N ARG A 75 3.88 0.67 -5.43
CA ARG A 75 3.00 0.84 -6.59
C ARG A 75 2.07 -0.35 -6.76
N ARG A 76 2.59 -1.57 -6.67
CA ARG A 76 1.79 -2.81 -6.68
C ARG A 76 0.74 -2.81 -5.57
N GLY A 77 1.08 -2.34 -4.36
CA GLY A 77 0.15 -2.18 -3.26
C GLY A 77 -0.93 -1.12 -3.52
N TYR A 78 -0.55 0.03 -4.08
CA TYR A 78 -1.43 1.13 -4.46
C TYR A 78 -2.46 0.71 -5.51
N ASP A 79 -2.00 0.09 -6.59
CA ASP A 79 -2.85 -0.32 -7.72
C ASP A 79 -3.77 -1.50 -7.37
N SER A 80 -3.42 -2.29 -6.33
CA SER A 80 -4.25 -3.41 -5.83
C SER A 80 -5.37 -2.95 -4.89
N ALA A 81 -5.38 -1.69 -4.47
CA ALA A 81 -6.31 -1.16 -3.49
C ALA A 81 -7.50 -0.45 -4.15
N VAL A 82 -8.62 -0.43 -3.43
CA VAL A 82 -9.83 0.31 -3.82
C VAL A 82 -9.95 1.56 -2.96
N GLU A 83 -10.25 2.68 -3.59
CA GLU A 83 -10.46 3.95 -2.91
C GLU A 83 -11.78 3.94 -2.13
N PHE A 84 -11.73 4.27 -0.84
CA PHE A 84 -12.90 4.25 0.04
C PHE A 84 -13.34 5.66 0.45
N ILE A 85 -12.37 6.54 0.66
CA ILE A 85 -12.57 7.94 1.04
C ILE A 85 -11.50 8.77 0.33
N GLN A 86 -11.77 10.05 0.13
CA GLN A 86 -10.79 11.00 -0.33
C GLN A 86 -10.48 11.99 0.79
N VAL A 87 -9.23 12.00 1.26
CA VAL A 87 -8.76 13.01 2.20
C VAL A 87 -8.61 14.32 1.45
N GLU A 88 -9.32 15.34 1.91
CA GLU A 88 -9.23 16.68 1.34
C GLU A 88 -7.88 17.33 1.67
N LYS A 89 -7.42 18.18 0.75
CA LYS A 89 -6.24 18.98 0.98
C LYS A 89 -6.54 19.97 2.11
N LEU A 90 -5.67 20.06 3.11
CA LEU A 90 -5.78 21.15 4.08
C LEU A 90 -5.54 22.48 3.37
N GLU A 91 -6.52 23.38 3.48
CA GLU A 91 -6.31 24.81 3.26
C GLU A 91 -5.62 25.35 4.51
N LEU A 92 -4.38 25.82 4.35
CA LEU A 92 -3.56 26.44 5.39
C LEU A 92 -3.45 27.94 5.11
#